data_AF-A0A1M5ELH9-F1
#
_entry.id   AF-A0A1M5ELH9-F1
#
_cell.length_a   1.000
_cell.length_b   1.000
_cell.length_c   1.000
_cell.angle_alpha   90.00
_cell.angle_beta   90.00
_cell.angle_gamma   90.00
#
_symmetry.space_group_name_H-M   'P 1'
#
loop_
_entity.id
_entity.type
_entity.pdbx_description
1 polymer ?
#
loop_
_entity_poly.entity_id
_entity_poly.type
_entity_poly.pdbx_seq_one_letter_code
_entity_poly.pdbx_strand_id
1 'polypeptide(L)'
;MKKQRTKSALRRILNNSNLKMKFSLLFLFTTLMQVSAASSYGQKNTITMDVNGVAMSNVFQIIENQTDFHFFYNRNELNLNQKVD
;
A
#
# COMPACT_ATOMS: atom_id res chain seq x y z
N MET A 1 2.41 -18.26 37.15
CA MET A 1 3.80 -17.80 37.39
C MET A 1 4.61 -17.35 36.16
N LYS A 2 4.14 -17.44 34.89
CA LYS A 2 4.96 -17.07 33.70
C LYS A 2 5.01 -15.57 33.35
N LYS A 3 4.06 -14.74 33.83
CA LYS A 3 3.84 -13.35 33.37
C LYS A 3 4.84 -12.32 33.95
N GLN A 4 5.56 -12.67 35.02
CA GLN A 4 6.44 -11.74 35.75
C GLN A 4 7.84 -11.62 35.10
N ARG A 5 8.29 -12.66 34.39
CA ARG A 5 9.60 -12.72 33.72
C ARG A 5 9.74 -11.80 32.51
N THR A 6 8.65 -11.52 31.78
CA THR A 6 8.71 -10.65 30.60
C THR A 6 8.83 -9.17 30.98
N LYS A 7 8.16 -8.76 32.06
CA LYS A 7 8.26 -7.40 32.61
C LYS A 7 9.66 -7.07 33.13
N SER A 8 10.38 -8.05 33.69
CA SER A 8 11.75 -7.85 34.17
C SER A 8 12.77 -7.78 33.05
N ALA A 9 12.59 -8.55 31.97
CA ALA A 9 13.45 -8.50 30.78
C ALA A 9 13.35 -7.15 30.05
N LEU A 10 12.13 -6.64 29.84
CA LEU A 10 11.89 -5.32 29.25
C LEU A 10 12.51 -4.19 30.08
N ARG A 11 12.33 -4.21 31.41
CA ARG A 11 12.96 -3.26 32.32
C ARG A 11 14.48 -3.28 32.22
N ARG A 12 15.09 -4.47 32.10
CA ARG A 12 16.54 -4.61 32.00
C ARG A 12 17.09 -4.07 30.67
N ILE A 13 16.35 -4.23 29.57
CA ILE A 13 16.70 -3.65 28.27
C ILE A 13 16.60 -2.12 28.32
N LEU A 14 15.55 -1.58 28.96
CA LEU A 14 15.32 -0.13 29.03
C LEU A 14 16.28 0.59 30.01
N ASN A 15 16.68 -0.09 31.09
CA ASN A 15 17.52 0.44 32.18
C ASN A 15 19.04 0.37 31.89
N ASN A 16 19.45 -0.17 30.75
CA ASN A 16 20.87 -0.25 30.38
C ASN A 16 21.32 1.06 29.70
N SER A 17 22.50 1.58 30.05
CA SER A 17 23.05 2.85 29.51
C SER A 17 23.62 2.72 28.08
N ASN A 18 23.41 1.59 27.43
CA ASN A 18 23.87 1.33 26.07
C ASN A 18 22.92 1.98 25.05
N LEU A 19 23.24 3.23 24.68
CA LEU A 19 22.46 4.04 23.74
C LEU A 19 22.29 3.36 22.38
N LYS A 20 23.34 2.68 21.90
CA LYS A 20 23.34 1.94 20.62
C LYS A 20 22.21 0.90 20.52
N MET A 21 21.98 0.13 21.59
CA MET A 21 20.94 -0.90 21.62
C MET A 21 19.53 -0.32 21.60
N LYS A 22 19.34 0.88 22.18
CA LYS A 22 18.06 1.59 22.16
C LYS A 22 17.74 2.09 20.74
N PHE A 23 18.74 2.63 20.04
CA PHE A 23 18.58 3.04 18.65
C PHE A 23 18.30 1.85 17.72
N SER A 24 19.02 0.74 17.85
CA SER A 24 18.74 -0.46 17.04
C SER A 24 17.32 -0.99 17.25
N LEU A 25 16.83 -0.99 18.50
CA LEU A 25 15.46 -1.42 18.81
C LEU A 25 14.41 -0.42 18.28
N LEU A 26 14.70 0.88 18.36
CA LEU A 26 13.86 1.92 17.76
C LEU A 26 13.76 1.72 16.25
N PHE A 27 14.88 1.58 15.55
CA PHE A 27 14.90 1.37 14.11
C PHE A 27 14.19 0.07 13.72
N LEU A 28 14.39 -1.02 14.46
CA LEU A 28 13.66 -2.26 14.26
C LEU A 28 12.15 -2.09 14.43
N PHE A 29 11.71 -1.33 15.43
CA PHE A 29 10.29 -1.05 15.62
C PHE A 29 9.72 -0.21 14.48
N THR A 30 10.46 0.79 14.00
CA THR A 30 10.04 1.63 12.87
C THR A 30 9.94 0.86 11.55
N THR A 31 10.78 -0.14 11.30
CA THR A 31 10.68 -0.98 10.09
C THR A 31 9.51 -1.95 10.18
N LEU A 32 9.22 -2.49 11.36
CA LEU A 32 8.04 -3.33 11.58
C LEU A 32 6.73 -2.55 11.43
N MET A 33 6.70 -1.28 11.84
CA MET A 33 5.56 -0.39 11.61
C MET A 33 5.34 -0.04 10.14
N GLN A 34 6.36 -0.10 9.28
CA GLN A 34 6.19 0.11 7.84
C GLN A 34 5.44 -1.06 7.17
N VAL A 35 5.46 -2.26 7.76
CA VAL A 35 4.76 -3.44 7.23
C VAL A 35 3.23 -3.31 7.35
N SER A 36 2.71 -2.45 8.25
CA SER A 36 1.27 -2.18 8.34
C SER A 36 0.73 -1.25 7.24
N ALA A 37 1.53 -0.95 6.21
CA ALA A 37 1.07 -0.40 4.93
C ALA A 37 0.77 -1.52 3.90
N ALA A 38 0.34 -2.70 4.36
CA ALA A 38 0.05 -3.88 3.55
C ALA A 38 -1.09 -3.72 2.53
N SER A 39 -1.73 -2.55 2.48
CA SER A 39 -2.58 -2.16 1.35
C SER A 39 -2.11 -0.83 0.79
N SER A 40 -0.91 -0.82 0.20
CA SER A 40 -0.54 0.26 -0.71
C SER A 40 -1.66 0.42 -1.73
N TYR A 41 -2.09 1.67 -2.01
CA TYR A 41 -3.21 2.01 -2.89
C TYR A 41 -3.14 1.28 -4.24
N GLY A 42 -1.93 0.99 -4.74
CA GLY A 42 -1.72 0.27 -6.00
C GLY A 42 -1.76 -1.27 -5.91
N GLN A 43 -1.75 -1.87 -4.71
CA GLN A 43 -1.76 -3.32 -4.51
C GLN A 43 -3.15 -3.90 -4.24
N LYS A 44 -4.11 -3.08 -3.79
CA LYS A 44 -5.47 -3.54 -3.45
C LYS A 44 -6.44 -3.49 -4.62
N ASN A 45 -6.21 -2.63 -5.60
CA ASN A 45 -7.09 -2.47 -6.76
C ASN A 45 -6.63 -3.40 -7.90
N THR A 46 -6.84 -4.70 -7.73
CA THR A 46 -6.71 -5.65 -8.84
C THR A 46 -7.85 -5.40 -9.83
N ILE A 47 -7.60 -4.58 -10.85
CA ILE A 47 -8.55 -4.33 -11.94
C ILE A 47 -8.58 -5.60 -12.78
N THR A 48 -9.68 -6.35 -12.70
CA THR A 48 -9.93 -7.48 -13.60
C THR A 48 -10.80 -6.95 -14.73
N MET A 49 -10.24 -6.88 -15.94
CA MET A 49 -10.92 -6.32 -17.09
C MET A 49 -10.81 -7.29 -18.27
N ASP A 50 -11.96 -7.78 -18.73
CA ASP A 50 -12.10 -8.52 -19.99
C ASP A 50 -12.71 -7.55 -21.01
N VAL A 51 -11.84 -6.86 -21.76
CA VAL A 51 -12.25 -5.89 -22.80
C VAL A 51 -11.65 -6.31 -24.13
N ASN A 52 -12.47 -6.96 -24.96
CA ASN A 52 -12.14 -7.26 -26.34
C ASN A 52 -13.02 -6.39 -27.27
N GLY A 53 -12.39 -5.53 -28.08
CA GLY A 53 -13.08 -4.73 -29.09
C GLY A 53 -13.96 -3.59 -28.56
N VAL A 54 -13.70 -3.13 -27.34
CA VAL A 54 -14.47 -2.07 -26.66
C VAL A 54 -13.83 -0.71 -26.89
N ALA A 55 -14.63 0.35 -27.00
CA ALA A 55 -14.16 1.72 -27.17
C ALA A 55 -13.35 2.18 -25.94
N MET A 56 -12.27 2.92 -26.16
CA MET A 56 -11.38 3.44 -25.11
C MET A 56 -12.13 4.26 -24.04
N SER A 57 -13.21 4.95 -24.40
CA SER A 57 -14.09 5.62 -23.42
C SER A 57 -14.66 4.65 -22.37
N ASN A 58 -15.08 3.46 -22.79
CA ASN A 58 -15.70 2.47 -21.92
C ASN A 58 -14.65 1.83 -21.02
N VAL A 59 -13.41 1.68 -21.51
CA VAL A 59 -12.27 1.22 -20.71
C VAL A 59 -12.02 2.16 -19.53
N PHE A 60 -11.94 3.47 -19.77
CA PHE A 60 -11.78 4.45 -18.68
C PHE A 60 -12.96 4.40 -17.71
N GLN A 61 -14.19 4.35 -18.22
CA GLN A 61 -15.37 4.27 -17.39
C GLN A 61 -15.39 3.00 -16.49
N ILE A 62 -14.91 1.86 -16.99
CA ILE A 62 -14.79 0.64 -16.19
C ILE A 62 -13.76 0.82 -15.08
N ILE A 63 -12.62 1.47 -15.36
CA ILE A 63 -11.59 1.74 -14.34
C ILE A 63 -12.13 2.70 -13.29
N GLU A 64 -12.78 3.79 -13.69
CA GLU A 64 -13.40 4.77 -12.76
C GLU A 64 -14.52 4.16 -11.92
N ASN A 65 -15.23 3.15 -12.42
CA ASN A 65 -16.26 2.45 -11.66
C ASN A 65 -15.68 1.44 -10.66
N GLN A 66 -14.53 0.84 -10.96
CA GLN A 66 -13.87 -0.16 -10.11
C GLN A 66 -12.87 0.44 -9.12
N THR A 67 -12.49 1.70 -9.30
CA THR A 67 -11.43 2.35 -8.55
C THR A 67 -11.81 3.78 -8.20
N ASP A 68 -11.22 4.35 -7.14
CA ASP A 68 -11.41 5.76 -6.78
C ASP A 68 -10.58 6.72 -7.67
N PHE A 69 -10.21 6.30 -8.89
CA PHE A 69 -9.44 7.11 -9.84
C PHE A 69 -10.36 7.89 -10.78
N HIS A 70 -9.92 9.08 -11.18
CA HIS A 70 -10.57 9.91 -12.20
C HIS A 70 -9.60 10.19 -13.34
N PHE A 71 -10.02 9.93 -14.57
CA PHE A 71 -9.20 10.13 -15.76
C PHE A 71 -9.55 11.46 -16.43
N PHE A 72 -8.51 12.27 -16.69
CA PHE A 72 -8.61 13.48 -17.48
C PHE A 72 -7.82 13.28 -18.77
N TYR A 73 -8.46 13.51 -19.92
CA TYR A 73 -7.83 13.35 -21.24
C TYR A 73 -8.23 14.49 -22.17
N ASN A 74 -7.32 14.82 -23.09
CA ASN A 74 -7.57 15.80 -24.14
C ASN A 74 -8.27 15.13 -25.33
N ARG A 75 -9.49 15.59 -25.64
CA ARG A 75 -10.30 15.07 -26.77
C ARG A 75 -9.64 15.29 -28.14
N ASN A 76 -8.69 16.22 -28.25
CA ASN A 76 -7.98 16.50 -29.49
C ASN A 76 -6.79 15.56 -29.74
N GLU A 77 -6.30 14.91 -28.68
CA GLU A 77 -5.11 14.05 -28.75
C GLU A 77 -5.46 12.56 -28.56
N LEU A 78 -6.62 12.26 -27.99
CA LEU A 78 -7.06 10.90 -27.69
C LEU A 78 -8.37 10.55 -28.40
N ASN A 79 -8.34 9.54 -29.27
CA ASN A 79 -9.54 9.04 -29.94
C ASN A 79 -10.26 8.01 -29.07
N LEU A 80 -11.33 8.46 -28.41
CA LEU A 80 -12.15 7.62 -27.53
C LEU A 80 -12.89 6.48 -28.23
N ASN A 81 -13.12 6.59 -29.54
CA ASN A 81 -13.83 5.58 -30.33
C ASN A 81 -12.89 4.49 -30.85
N GLN A 82 -11.59 4.62 -30.64
CA GLN A 82 -10.65 3.58 -30.98
C GLN A 82 -10.94 2.35 -30.11
N LYS A 83 -11.12 1.21 -30.78
CA LYS A 83 -11.29 -0.08 -30.10
C LYS A 83 -9.92 -0.55 -29.61
N VAL A 84 -9.90 -1.07 -28.39
CA VAL A 84 -8.74 -1.75 -27.83
C VAL A 84 -8.83 -3.22 -28.26
N ASP A 85 -7.79 -3.68 -28.96
CA ASP A 85 -7.60 -5.09 -29.39
C ASP A 85 -6.72 -5.83 -28.38
#